data_AF-A0A7S1MBH7-F1
#
_entry.id   AF-A0A7S1MBH7-F1
#
_cell.length_a   1.000
_cell.length_b   1.000
_cell.length_c   1.000
_cell.angle_alpha   90.00
_cell.angle_beta   90.00
_cell.angle_gamma   90.00
#
_symmetry.space_group_name_H-M   'P 1'
#
loop_
_entity.id
_entity.type
_entity.pdbx_description
1 polymer ?
#
loop_
_entity_poly.entity_id
_entity_poly.type
_entity_poly.pdbx_seq_one_letter_code
_entity_poly.pdbx_strand_id
1 'polypeptide(L)'
;GPPAPCHYHVLHLDERLAKSEGGFGVDDLERITYDLCHLYPRADKTVSYAAPAYLADHLCERGKLYLETQFASADADEVASLAPSGSLSEEEEARLRGAIEERVGWLNRLQEGRKEVGLRQRNFFC
;
A
#
# COMPACT_ATOMS: atom_id res chain seq x y z
N GLY A 1 -5.66 26.49 -3.82
CA GLY A 1 -6.91 26.23 -4.56
C GLY A 1 -7.89 25.52 -3.66
N PRO A 2 -9.17 25.39 -4.05
CA PRO A 2 -10.11 24.56 -3.31
C PRO A 2 -9.62 23.11 -3.25
N PRO A 3 -9.86 22.38 -2.15
CA PRO A 3 -9.50 20.97 -2.06
C PRO A 3 -10.26 20.16 -3.11
N ALA A 4 -9.58 19.23 -3.77
CA ALA A 4 -10.23 18.29 -4.68
C ALA A 4 -10.98 17.22 -3.87
N PRO A 5 -12.27 16.97 -4.14
CA PRO A 5 -13.01 15.91 -3.45
C PRO A 5 -12.52 14.52 -3.89
N CYS A 6 -12.44 13.60 -2.94
CA CYS A 6 -12.15 12.20 -3.23
C CYS A 6 -13.41 11.48 -3.72
N HIS A 7 -13.31 10.75 -4.82
CA HIS A 7 -14.42 9.98 -5.39
C HIS A 7 -14.19 8.48 -5.22
N TYR A 8 -15.06 7.81 -4.47
CA TYR A 8 -14.95 6.37 -4.20
C TYR A 8 -15.85 5.56 -5.12
N HIS A 9 -15.32 4.46 -5.68
CA HIS A 9 -16.08 3.46 -6.43
C HIS A 9 -16.01 2.11 -5.72
N VAL A 10 -17.17 1.53 -5.42
CA VAL A 10 -17.23 0.18 -4.84
C VAL A 10 -17.16 -0.85 -5.96
N LEU A 11 -16.03 -1.53 -6.06
CA LEU A 11 -15.84 -2.61 -7.03
C LEU A 11 -16.34 -3.96 -6.52
N HIS A 12 -16.25 -4.18 -5.20
CA HIS A 12 -16.64 -5.42 -4.56
C HIS A 12 -17.10 -5.16 -3.12
N LEU A 13 -18.19 -5.80 -2.72
CA LEU A 13 -18.67 -5.86 -1.35
C LEU A 13 -19.02 -7.31 -1.03
N ASP A 14 -18.54 -7.82 0.11
CA ASP A 14 -18.82 -9.19 0.53
C ASP A 14 -20.32 -9.33 0.84
N GLU A 15 -20.97 -10.31 0.22
CA GLU A 15 -22.39 -10.59 0.44
C GLU A 15 -22.71 -10.92 1.90
N ARG A 16 -21.75 -11.45 2.66
CA ARG A 16 -21.92 -11.74 4.09
C ARG A 16 -22.17 -10.48 4.91
N LEU A 17 -21.56 -9.36 4.52
CA LEU A 17 -21.76 -8.06 5.16
C LEU A 17 -23.11 -7.45 4.77
N ALA A 18 -23.57 -7.67 3.53
CA ALA A 18 -24.85 -7.17 3.06
C ALA A 18 -26.06 -7.93 3.67
N LYS A 19 -25.89 -9.22 3.96
CA LYS A 19 -26.97 -10.10 4.47
C LYS A 19 -27.06 -10.19 5.99
N SER A 20 -26.20 -9.50 6.75
CA SER A 20 -26.30 -9.51 8.22
C SER A 20 -27.54 -8.76 8.69
N GLU A 21 -28.07 -9.10 9.88
CA GLU A 21 -29.08 -8.24 10.52
C GLU A 21 -28.46 -6.86 10.79
N GLY A 22 -29.04 -5.81 10.20
CA GLY A 22 -28.42 -4.48 10.15
C GLY A 22 -27.40 -4.29 9.01
N GLY A 23 -27.61 -4.97 7.88
CA GLY A 23 -26.69 -5.09 6.74
C GLY A 23 -25.90 -3.83 6.38
N PHE A 24 -24.65 -4.05 6.01
CA PHE A 24 -23.69 -3.00 5.68
C PHE A 24 -24.13 -2.23 4.43
N GLY A 25 -24.54 -0.98 4.62
CA GLY A 25 -25.08 -0.12 3.57
C GLY A 25 -24.09 0.90 3.01
N VAL A 26 -24.59 1.76 2.12
CA VAL A 26 -23.83 2.89 1.57
C VAL A 26 -23.51 3.91 2.67
N ASP A 27 -24.46 4.19 3.56
CA ASP A 27 -24.27 5.13 4.68
C ASP A 27 -23.16 4.68 5.63
N ASP A 28 -23.04 3.37 5.88
CA ASP A 28 -21.97 2.81 6.68
C ASP A 28 -20.61 2.96 5.99
N LEU A 29 -20.56 2.76 4.67
CA LEU A 29 -19.36 2.95 3.89
C LEU A 29 -18.91 4.42 3.90
N GLU A 30 -19.83 5.36 3.73
CA GLU A 30 -19.55 6.79 3.80
C GLU A 30 -19.00 7.17 5.18
N ARG A 31 -19.65 6.69 6.25
CA ARG A 31 -19.19 6.93 7.62
C ARG A 31 -17.80 6.35 7.87
N ILE A 32 -17.56 5.08 7.50
CA ILE A 32 -16.25 4.45 7.72
C ILE A 32 -15.16 5.17 6.93
N THR A 33 -15.40 5.51 5.66
CA THR A 33 -14.40 6.24 4.86
C THR A 33 -14.10 7.62 5.45
N TYR A 34 -15.11 8.33 5.96
CA TYR A 34 -14.93 9.57 6.70
C TYR A 34 -14.12 9.38 7.99
N ASP A 35 -14.46 8.38 8.80
CA ASP A 35 -13.73 8.05 10.04
C ASP A 35 -12.27 7.68 9.75
N LEU A 36 -12.02 6.89 8.69
CA LEU A 36 -10.68 6.52 8.25
C LEU A 36 -9.84 7.75 7.85
N CYS A 37 -10.44 8.85 7.38
CA CYS A 37 -9.71 10.09 7.08
C CYS A 37 -9.19 10.80 8.34
N HIS A 38 -9.70 10.46 9.53
CA HIS A 38 -9.27 11.01 10.82
C HIS A 38 -8.19 10.16 11.51
N LEU A 39 -7.88 8.98 10.99
CA LEU A 39 -6.91 8.06 11.59
C LEU A 39 -5.47 8.27 11.09
N TYR A 40 -5.17 9.39 10.42
CA TYR A 40 -3.84 9.63 9.91
C TYR A 40 -2.86 10.00 11.04
N PRO A 41 -1.84 9.16 11.34
CA PRO A 41 -1.07 9.32 12.58
C PRO A 41 -0.05 10.46 12.55
N ARG A 42 0.24 11.06 11.39
CA ARG A 42 1.27 12.11 11.27
C ARG A 42 0.73 13.54 11.32
N ALA A 43 -0.58 13.73 11.36
CA ALA A 43 -1.19 15.06 11.44
C ALA A 43 -2.41 15.04 12.37
N ASP A 44 -2.66 16.15 13.04
CA ASP A 44 -3.84 16.41 13.86
C ASP A 44 -5.05 16.89 13.03
N LYS A 45 -5.05 16.58 11.73
CA LYS A 45 -6.01 17.08 10.74
C LYS A 45 -6.54 15.94 9.89
N THR A 46 -7.78 16.08 9.48
CA THR A 46 -8.40 15.18 8.51
C THR A 46 -7.69 15.27 7.18
N VAL A 47 -7.36 14.12 6.59
CA VAL A 47 -6.76 14.03 5.25
C VAL A 47 -7.84 13.94 4.16
N SER A 48 -7.46 14.19 2.91
CA SER A 48 -8.40 14.26 1.78
C SER A 48 -8.97 12.90 1.33
N TYR A 49 -8.34 11.80 1.70
CA TYR A 49 -8.76 10.43 1.38
C TYR A 49 -8.33 9.48 2.49
N ALA A 50 -8.89 8.26 2.53
CA ALA A 50 -8.75 7.33 3.66
C ALA A 50 -7.27 7.11 4.06
N ALA A 51 -6.97 7.25 5.35
CA ALA A 51 -5.61 7.07 5.90
C ALA A 51 -4.88 5.78 5.45
N PRO A 52 -5.52 4.58 5.36
CA PRO A 52 -4.82 3.40 4.87
C PRO A 52 -4.30 3.54 3.43
N ALA A 53 -5.05 4.19 2.53
CA ALA A 53 -4.58 4.44 1.17
C ALA A 53 -3.41 5.46 1.18
N TYR A 54 -3.51 6.52 1.98
CA TYR A 54 -2.44 7.51 2.14
C TYR A 54 -1.14 6.88 2.66
N LEU A 55 -1.25 5.94 3.60
CA LEU A 55 -0.10 5.21 4.14
C LEU A 55 0.49 4.22 3.13
N ALA A 56 -0.34 3.63 2.25
CA ALA A 56 0.14 2.80 1.17
C ALA A 56 1.00 3.61 0.18
N ASP A 57 0.60 4.84 -0.15
CA ASP A 57 1.39 5.73 -1.01
C ASP A 57 2.78 6.02 -0.40
N HIS A 58 2.83 6.35 0.89
CA HIS A 58 4.09 6.53 1.63
C HIS A 58 4.96 5.28 1.65
N LEU A 59 4.34 4.10 1.73
CA LEU A 59 5.05 2.83 1.66
C LEU A 59 5.61 2.61 0.25
N CYS A 60 4.85 2.92 -0.79
CA CYS A 60 5.28 2.82 -2.18
C CYS A 60 6.44 3.78 -2.48
N GLU A 61 6.42 5.01 -1.98
CA GLU A 61 7.53 5.96 -2.10
C GLU A 61 8.81 5.42 -1.45
N ARG A 62 8.72 4.90 -0.22
CA ARG A 62 9.85 4.28 0.46
C ARG A 62 10.31 2.99 -0.21
N GLY A 63 9.36 2.19 -0.70
CA GLY A 63 9.63 0.96 -1.44
C GLY A 63 10.41 1.27 -2.72
N LYS A 64 10.04 2.32 -3.44
CA LYS A 64 10.76 2.79 -4.62
C LYS A 64 12.21 3.13 -4.29
N LEU A 65 12.46 3.94 -3.25
CA LEU A 65 13.82 4.26 -2.81
C LEU A 65 14.62 3.00 -2.39
N TYR A 66 13.97 2.04 -1.73
CA TYR A 66 14.62 0.78 -1.37
C TYR A 66 15.00 -0.04 -2.60
N LEU A 67 14.14 -0.11 -3.62
CA LEU A 67 14.46 -0.78 -4.88
C LEU A 67 15.57 -0.05 -5.62
N GLU A 68 15.51 1.28 -5.72
CA GLU A 68 16.57 2.08 -6.34
C GLU A 68 17.91 1.86 -5.65
N THR A 69 17.99 1.96 -4.32
CA THR A 69 19.25 1.75 -3.58
C THR A 69 19.80 0.33 -3.66
N GLN A 70 18.94 -0.69 -3.75
CA GLN A 70 19.38 -2.10 -3.77
C GLN A 70 19.67 -2.62 -5.18
N PHE A 71 19.10 -1.99 -6.20
CA PHE A 71 19.23 -2.41 -7.60
C PHE A 71 19.98 -1.38 -8.47
N ALA A 72 20.36 -0.20 -7.95
CA ALA A 72 21.25 0.74 -8.61
C ALA A 72 22.72 0.49 -8.25
N SER A 73 23.38 -0.38 -9.02
CA SER A 73 24.83 -0.32 -9.26
C SER A 73 25.10 -1.12 -10.54
N ALA A 74 25.64 -0.59 -11.64
CA ALA A 74 26.63 0.47 -11.83
C ALA A 74 26.12 1.63 -12.72
N ASP A 75 26.83 2.76 -12.70
CA ASP A 75 26.64 3.97 -13.53
C ASP A 75 25.58 4.97 -13.03
N ALA A 76 25.88 5.57 -11.87
CA ALA A 76 25.08 6.56 -11.15
C ALA A 76 24.90 7.93 -11.87
N ASP A 77 25.49 8.15 -13.04
CA ASP A 77 25.42 9.43 -13.76
C ASP A 77 24.18 9.59 -14.66
N GLU A 78 23.47 8.50 -15.01
CA GLU A 78 22.24 8.58 -15.84
C GLU A 78 20.95 8.76 -15.01
N VAL A 79 20.98 8.52 -13.70
CA VAL A 79 19.77 8.34 -12.88
C VAL A 79 19.00 9.66 -12.64
N ALA A 80 19.66 10.81 -12.78
CA ALA A 80 18.98 12.10 -12.78
C ALA A 80 18.04 12.31 -13.99
N SER A 81 18.17 11.48 -15.04
CA SER A 81 17.32 11.53 -16.24
C SER A 81 16.10 10.58 -16.19
N LEU A 82 15.95 9.77 -15.14
CA LEU A 82 14.87 8.77 -14.99
C LEU A 82 13.54 9.34 -14.45
N ALA A 83 13.19 10.57 -14.86
CA ALA A 83 11.80 10.78 -15.23
C ALA A 83 11.41 9.67 -16.25
N PRO A 84 10.22 9.06 -16.15
CA PRO A 84 9.95 7.80 -16.83
C PRO A 84 9.98 8.00 -18.35
N SER A 85 11.04 7.54 -19.01
CA SER A 85 11.15 7.55 -20.47
C SER A 85 12.05 6.44 -21.04
N GLY A 86 12.53 5.48 -20.24
CA GLY A 86 13.38 4.37 -20.73
C GLY A 86 12.74 3.00 -20.50
N SER A 87 12.51 2.24 -21.56
CA SER A 87 12.16 0.81 -21.47
C SER A 87 13.37 0.03 -20.95
N LEU A 88 13.27 -0.57 -19.76
CA LEU A 88 14.23 -1.56 -19.28
C LEU A 88 14.29 -2.74 -20.25
N SER A 89 15.44 -3.40 -20.35
CA SER A 89 15.52 -4.64 -21.12
C SER A 89 14.59 -5.69 -20.48
N GLU A 90 13.88 -6.47 -21.30
CA GLU A 90 12.96 -7.51 -20.80
C GLU A 90 13.67 -8.48 -19.84
N GLU A 91 14.97 -8.70 -20.04
CA GLU A 91 15.81 -9.53 -19.17
C GLU A 91 16.05 -8.91 -17.78
N GLU A 92 16.31 -7.61 -17.71
CA GLU A 92 16.43 -6.91 -16.42
C GLU A 92 15.11 -6.86 -15.67
N GLU A 93 14.02 -6.59 -16.39
CA GLU A 93 12.69 -6.59 -15.78
C GLU A 93 12.33 -7.98 -15.23
N ALA A 94 12.64 -9.05 -15.98
CA ALA A 94 12.46 -10.43 -15.54
C ALA A 94 13.33 -10.78 -14.33
N ARG A 95 14.60 -10.34 -14.29
CA ARG A 95 15.50 -10.54 -13.14
C ARG A 95 14.98 -9.85 -11.89
N LEU A 96 14.55 -8.59 -12.02
CA LEU A 96 13.99 -7.82 -10.91
C LEU A 96 12.69 -8.44 -10.40
N ARG A 97 11.79 -8.85 -11.30
CA ARG A 97 10.56 -9.57 -10.95
C ARG A 97 10.88 -10.86 -10.17
N GLY A 98 11.84 -11.66 -10.63
CA GLY A 98 12.26 -12.88 -9.93
C GLY A 98 12.80 -12.63 -8.53
N ALA A 99 13.65 -11.61 -8.36
CA ALA A 99 14.20 -11.24 -7.05
C ALA A 99 13.11 -10.72 -6.09
N ILE A 100 12.14 -9.98 -6.60
CA ILE A 100 10.98 -9.52 -5.82
C ILE A 100 10.12 -10.71 -5.40
N GLU A 101 9.79 -11.61 -6.33
CA GLU A 101 8.96 -12.80 -6.06
C GLU A 101 9.60 -13.74 -5.02
N GLU A 102 10.91 -13.97 -5.09
CA GLU A 102 11.63 -14.77 -4.09
C GLU A 102 11.47 -14.17 -2.69
N ARG A 103 11.67 -12.85 -2.60
CA ARG A 103 11.65 -12.11 -1.33
C ARG A 103 10.23 -12.00 -0.77
N VAL A 104 9.23 -11.76 -1.62
CA VAL A 104 7.81 -11.78 -1.25
C VAL A 104 7.39 -13.19 -0.82
N GLY A 105 7.84 -14.23 -1.53
CA GLY A 105 7.58 -15.63 -1.17
C GLY A 105 8.14 -15.99 0.20
N TRP A 106 9.37 -15.56 0.50
CA TRP A 106 9.97 -15.73 1.82
C TRP A 106 9.18 -14.98 2.93
N LEU A 107 8.78 -13.73 2.68
CA LEU A 107 7.99 -12.94 3.62
C LEU A 107 6.63 -13.60 3.91
N ASN A 108 5.94 -14.10 2.88
CA ASN A 108 4.65 -14.75 3.02
C ASN A 108 4.75 -16.03 3.86
N ARG A 109 5.79 -16.85 3.67
CA ARG A 109 6.06 -18.03 4.52
C ARG A 109 6.28 -17.65 5.98
N LEU A 110 6.99 -16.56 6.24
CA LEU A 110 7.19 -16.04 7.59
C LEU A 110 5.94 -15.44 8.24
N GLN A 111 4.99 -14.95 7.44
CA GLN A 111 3.71 -14.49 7.94
C GLN A 111 2.80 -15.67 8.28
N GLU A 112 2.79 -16.73 7.47
CA GLU A 112 1.99 -17.92 7.73
C GLU A 112 2.42 -18.64 9.01
N GLY A 113 3.75 -18.81 9.23
CA GLY A 113 4.28 -19.34 10.49
C GLY A 113 4.02 -18.44 11.71
N ARG A 114 3.68 -17.16 11.50
CA ARG A 114 3.30 -16.21 12.56
C ARG A 114 1.82 -16.26 12.90
N LYS A 115 0.96 -16.81 12.04
CA LYS A 115 -0.48 -17.00 12.33
C LYS A 115 -0.70 -18.13 13.34
N GLU A 116 0.17 -19.13 13.36
CA GLU A 116 0.10 -20.25 14.32
C GLU A 116 0.54 -19.85 15.74
N VAL A 117 1.42 -18.86 15.87
CA VAL A 117 1.84 -18.28 17.15
C VAL A 117 0.98 -17.05 17.41
N GLY A 118 -0.22 -17.28 17.95
CA GLY A 118 -1.30 -16.31 18.08
C GLY A 118 -0.89 -14.90 18.51
N LEU A 119 -1.71 -13.92 18.07
CA LEU A 119 -1.69 -12.49 18.42
C LEU A 119 -1.41 -12.25 19.91
N ARG A 120 -0.13 -12.24 20.30
CA ARG A 120 0.34 -11.62 21.53
C ARG A 120 1.65 -10.94 21.22
N GLN A 121 1.54 -9.61 21.19
CA GLN A 121 2.66 -8.68 21.21
C GLN A 121 3.55 -8.73 19.98
N ARG A 122 3.21 -7.90 19.00
CA ARG A 122 4.17 -7.04 18.31
C ARG A 122 3.36 -6.01 17.56
N ASN A 123 3.12 -4.88 18.23
CA ASN A 123 2.75 -3.65 17.55
C ASN A 123 3.89 -3.33 16.59
N PHE A 124 3.73 -3.71 15.33
CA PHE A 124 4.57 -3.28 14.23
C PHE A 124 3.87 -2.12 13.54
N PHE A 125 3.59 -1.09 14.32
CA PHE A 125 3.31 0.25 13.85
C PHE A 125 4.22 1.15 14.67
N CYS A 126 5.09 1.87 13.95
CA CYS A 126 5.92 2.93 14.48
C CYS A 126 5.06 4.02 15.12
#